data_AF-A0A7V9K6P7-F1
#
_entry.id   AF-A0A7V9K6P7-F1
#
_cell.length_a   1.000
_cell.length_b   1.000
_cell.length_c   1.000
_cell.angle_alpha   90.00
_cell.angle_beta   90.00
_cell.angle_gamma   90.00
#
_symmetry.space_group_name_H-M   'P 1'
#
loop_
_entity.id
_entity.type
_entity.pdbx_description
1 polymer ?
#
loop_
_entity_poly.entity_id
_entity_poly.type
_entity_poly.pdbx_seq_one_letter_code
_entity_poly.pdbx_strand_id
1 'polypeptide(L)'
;MDFKVADLSLADYGRTEITIAEHEMPGLTAMRERYAASKPLAGARITGSLHMTVQTAVLIETLVALGAEVRWASCNIFSTQDHAAAAAVVGPDGSADDPQGVPVYAWKGESLAEYWWCAEQALTWPEGQPANMILDDGGDATMLVHLGTEYEAAGAVPSPDSTDNAELKEILALLNRSLGEDDGRWTRVGNAIRGVTEETTTGVLRLYERARAGTLLFPAINVNDAVTKSKFDNKYGCRHSLIDGINRATDALIGGKVAIVCGYGDVGKGCAEALRGQGARVIVTEIDPICALQAAMDGYQVSTL
;
A
#
# COMPACT_ATOMS: atom_id res chain seq x y z
N MET A 1 8.55 16.89 -14.27
CA MET A 1 7.91 15.71 -13.66
C MET A 1 6.58 16.14 -13.05
N ASP A 2 5.51 15.38 -13.25
CA ASP A 2 4.19 15.63 -12.64
C ASP A 2 4.09 14.97 -11.24
N PHE A 3 3.43 15.63 -10.29
CA PHE A 3 3.22 15.12 -8.92
C PHE A 3 2.14 15.93 -8.20
N LYS A 4 1.64 15.39 -7.08
CA LYS A 4 0.78 16.09 -6.12
C LYS A 4 1.06 15.60 -4.70
N VAL A 5 1.71 16.45 -3.91
CA VAL A 5 2.04 16.22 -2.50
C VAL A 5 1.62 17.41 -1.66
N ALA A 6 1.62 17.27 -0.33
CA ALA A 6 1.20 18.34 0.58
C ALA A 6 2.09 19.59 0.48
N ASP A 7 3.41 19.42 0.61
CA ASP A 7 4.38 20.51 0.66
C ASP A 7 5.79 20.02 0.29
N LEU A 8 6.36 20.54 -0.79
CA LEU A 8 7.72 20.19 -1.23
C LEU A 8 8.82 20.73 -0.31
N SER A 9 8.55 21.76 0.50
CA SER A 9 9.56 22.31 1.42
C SER A 9 9.97 21.32 2.51
N LEU A 10 9.20 20.25 2.69
CA LEU A 10 9.48 19.17 3.64
C LEU A 10 10.55 18.17 3.16
N ALA A 11 11.04 18.30 1.92
CA ALA A 11 11.95 17.34 1.32
C ALA A 11 13.27 17.15 2.11
N ASP A 12 13.85 18.21 2.67
CA ASP A 12 15.09 18.12 3.46
C ASP A 12 14.89 17.31 4.76
N TYR A 13 13.73 17.50 5.41
CA TYR A 13 13.35 16.70 6.57
C TYR A 13 13.12 15.24 6.17
N GLY A 14 12.39 15.00 5.07
CA GLY A 14 12.21 13.67 4.50
C GLY A 14 13.52 12.97 4.16
N ARG A 15 14.46 13.67 3.51
CA ARG A 15 15.78 13.15 3.16
C ARG A 15 16.57 12.74 4.41
N THR A 16 16.47 13.52 5.48
CA THR A 16 17.11 13.19 6.76
C THR A 16 16.57 11.88 7.32
N GLU A 17 15.25 11.70 7.37
CA GLU A 17 14.66 10.45 7.85
C GLU A 17 14.89 9.26 6.92
N ILE A 18 14.90 9.46 5.60
CA ILE A 18 15.25 8.43 4.62
C ILE A 18 16.68 7.94 4.85
N THR A 19 17.64 8.85 5.06
CA THR A 19 19.04 8.49 5.34
C THR A 19 19.16 7.65 6.61
N ILE A 20 18.38 7.98 7.65
CA ILE A 20 18.32 7.17 8.88
C ILE A 20 17.71 5.79 8.58
N ALA A 21 16.60 5.75 7.84
CA ALA A 21 15.91 4.52 7.51
C ALA A 21 16.77 3.57 6.65
N GLU A 22 17.63 4.08 5.77
CA GLU A 22 18.57 3.25 4.99
C GLU A 22 19.53 2.43 5.87
N HIS A 23 19.90 2.95 7.05
CA HIS A 23 20.71 2.20 8.03
C HIS A 23 19.92 1.06 8.70
N GLU A 24 18.60 1.23 8.85
CA GLU A 24 17.68 0.24 9.43
C GLU A 24 17.04 -0.68 8.38
N MET A 25 17.32 -0.48 7.09
CA MET A 25 16.78 -1.28 5.98
C MET A 25 17.89 -2.02 5.20
N PRO A 26 18.75 -2.83 5.87
CA PRO A 26 19.89 -3.46 5.23
C PRO A 26 19.51 -4.41 4.09
N GLY A 27 18.29 -4.97 4.10
CA GLY A 27 17.80 -5.79 3.00
C GLY A 27 17.70 -5.01 1.67
N LEU A 28 17.19 -3.77 1.69
CA LEU A 28 17.11 -2.93 0.50
C LEU A 28 18.48 -2.41 0.09
N THR A 29 19.28 -1.97 1.05
CA THR A 29 20.66 -1.49 0.81
C THR A 29 21.51 -2.59 0.15
N ALA A 30 21.44 -3.83 0.66
CA ALA A 30 22.14 -4.96 0.06
C ALA A 30 21.65 -5.29 -1.38
N MET A 31 20.36 -5.08 -1.68
CA MET A 31 19.84 -5.23 -3.05
C MET A 31 20.40 -4.17 -3.99
N ARG A 32 20.51 -2.91 -3.54
CA ARG A 32 21.16 -1.83 -4.29
C ARG A 32 22.61 -2.19 -4.57
N GLU A 33 23.39 -2.56 -3.55
CA GLU A 33 24.80 -2.95 -3.70
C GLU A 33 24.98 -4.10 -4.71
N ARG A 34 24.12 -5.11 -4.63
CA ARG A 34 24.22 -6.31 -5.44
C ARG A 34 23.81 -6.10 -6.90
N TYR A 35 22.79 -5.28 -7.16
CA TYR A 35 22.11 -5.26 -8.47
C TYR A 35 22.10 -3.91 -9.17
N ALA A 36 22.55 -2.82 -8.53
CA ALA A 36 22.55 -1.49 -9.16
C ALA A 36 23.39 -1.47 -10.45
N ALA A 37 24.50 -2.22 -10.52
CA ALA A 37 25.32 -2.28 -11.72
C ALA A 37 24.64 -3.01 -12.89
N SER A 38 23.86 -4.06 -12.61
CA SER A 38 23.18 -4.86 -13.65
C SER A 38 21.83 -4.27 -14.08
N LYS A 39 21.28 -3.30 -13.34
CA LYS A 39 19.99 -2.64 -13.59
C LYS A 39 18.88 -3.64 -14.02
N PRO A 40 18.56 -4.64 -13.19
CA PRO A 40 17.66 -5.73 -13.59
C PRO A 40 16.23 -5.26 -13.87
N LEU A 41 15.84 -4.08 -13.39
CA LEU A 41 14.53 -3.47 -13.63
C LEU A 41 14.53 -2.48 -14.80
N ALA A 42 15.60 -2.40 -15.59
CA ALA A 42 15.64 -1.54 -16.78
C ALA A 42 14.45 -1.82 -17.71
N GLY A 43 13.69 -0.76 -18.02
CA GLY A 43 12.46 -0.83 -18.83
C GLY A 43 11.19 -1.22 -18.08
N ALA A 44 11.28 -1.48 -16.77
CA ALA A 44 10.09 -1.59 -15.92
C ALA A 44 9.50 -0.20 -15.67
N ARG A 45 8.19 -0.08 -15.86
CA ARG A 45 7.35 1.08 -15.53
C ARG A 45 6.39 0.65 -14.44
N ILE A 46 6.82 0.84 -13.20
CA ILE A 46 6.16 0.30 -12.01
C ILE A 46 5.22 1.36 -11.44
N THR A 47 3.93 1.05 -11.43
CA THR A 47 2.98 1.81 -10.60
C THR A 47 2.92 1.18 -9.22
N GLY A 48 3.26 1.96 -8.18
CA GLY A 48 3.12 1.58 -6.78
C GLY A 48 1.86 2.16 -6.14
N SER A 49 1.15 1.34 -5.37
CA SER A 49 -0.02 1.69 -4.57
C SER A 49 0.15 1.14 -3.16
N LEU A 50 1.04 1.79 -2.39
CA LEU A 50 1.46 1.39 -1.04
C LEU A 50 1.52 2.64 -0.18
N HIS A 51 1.35 2.50 1.14
CA HIS A 51 1.52 3.60 2.09
C HIS A 51 2.75 4.46 1.77
N MET A 52 2.56 5.76 1.51
CA MET A 52 3.66 6.66 1.14
C MET A 52 4.42 7.15 2.39
N THR A 53 5.29 6.30 2.91
CA THR A 53 6.08 6.52 4.13
C THR A 53 7.57 6.69 3.84
N VAL A 54 8.37 7.00 4.87
CA VAL A 54 9.84 6.99 4.81
C VAL A 54 10.35 5.62 4.35
N GLN A 55 9.77 4.52 4.85
CA GLN A 55 10.18 3.16 4.49
C GLN A 55 9.90 2.90 3.00
N THR A 56 8.74 3.34 2.52
CA THR A 56 8.36 3.23 1.11
C THR A 56 9.23 4.10 0.22
N ALA A 57 9.67 5.27 0.67
CA ALA A 57 10.62 6.09 -0.08
C ALA A 57 11.97 5.36 -0.31
N VAL A 58 12.49 4.63 0.69
CA VAL A 58 13.68 3.78 0.53
C VAL A 58 13.43 2.65 -0.47
N LEU A 59 12.23 2.05 -0.47
CA LEU A 59 11.81 1.06 -1.47
C LEU A 59 11.78 1.65 -2.88
N ILE A 60 11.12 2.80 -3.08
CA ILE A 60 11.05 3.52 -4.35
C ILE A 60 12.45 3.79 -4.90
N GLU A 61 13.32 4.39 -4.09
CA GLU A 61 14.69 4.69 -4.49
C GLU A 61 15.50 3.42 -4.78
N THR A 62 15.18 2.29 -4.14
CA THR A 62 15.75 1.00 -4.50
C THR A 62 15.31 0.55 -5.88
N LEU A 63 14.02 0.64 -6.21
CA LEU A 63 13.51 0.28 -7.54
C LEU A 63 14.18 1.12 -8.65
N VAL A 64 14.29 2.43 -8.43
CA VAL A 64 14.98 3.36 -9.34
C VAL A 64 16.47 3.03 -9.45
N ALA A 65 17.15 2.78 -8.32
CA ALA A 65 18.55 2.36 -8.32
C ALA A 65 18.77 1.04 -9.08
N LEU A 66 17.76 0.18 -9.14
CA LEU A 66 17.79 -1.06 -9.93
C LEU A 66 17.31 -0.90 -11.38
N GLY A 67 16.98 0.32 -11.82
CA GLY A 67 16.70 0.68 -13.21
C GLY A 67 15.24 0.87 -13.59
N ALA A 68 14.31 0.80 -12.63
CA ALA A 68 12.89 1.03 -12.90
C ALA A 68 12.59 2.53 -13.07
N GLU A 69 11.59 2.83 -13.90
CA GLU A 69 10.80 4.04 -13.79
C GLU A 69 9.62 3.75 -12.85
N VAL A 70 9.26 4.72 -12.01
CA VAL A 70 8.26 4.52 -10.95
C VAL A 70 7.26 5.68 -10.92
N ARG A 71 5.98 5.38 -10.69
CA ARG A 71 4.93 6.36 -10.30
C ARG A 71 4.22 5.83 -9.06
N TRP A 72 3.85 6.71 -8.13
CA TRP A 72 3.37 6.26 -6.82
C TRP A 72 2.10 6.97 -6.36
N ALA A 73 1.21 6.21 -5.71
CA ALA A 73 0.13 6.70 -4.88
C ALA A 73 0.11 5.93 -3.55
N SER A 74 -0.50 6.54 -2.53
CA SER A 74 -0.73 5.86 -1.25
C SER A 74 -1.90 4.88 -1.37
N CYS A 75 -1.92 3.79 -0.59
CA CYS A 75 -3.07 2.87 -0.47
C CYS A 75 -4.00 3.20 0.71
N ASN A 76 -3.77 4.33 1.40
CA ASN A 76 -4.66 4.79 2.46
C ASN A 76 -4.56 6.30 2.70
N ILE A 77 -5.73 6.93 2.82
CA ILE A 77 -5.93 8.38 2.98
C ILE A 77 -5.18 9.04 4.15
N PHE A 78 -4.80 8.29 5.19
CA PHE A 78 -4.10 8.84 6.36
C PHE A 78 -2.70 8.30 6.56
N SER A 79 -2.23 7.42 5.68
CA SER A 79 -0.96 6.72 5.89
C SER A 79 0.26 7.50 5.40
N THR A 80 0.07 8.45 4.49
CA THR A 80 1.15 9.26 3.92
C THR A 80 1.89 10.02 5.01
N GLN A 81 3.22 10.01 4.91
CA GLN A 81 4.12 10.88 5.62
C GLN A 81 4.58 11.96 4.64
N ASP A 82 4.04 13.18 4.77
CA ASP A 82 4.16 14.21 3.75
C ASP A 82 5.62 14.60 3.44
N HIS A 83 6.50 14.56 4.44
CA HIS A 83 7.93 14.79 4.25
C HIS A 83 8.62 13.69 3.44
N ALA A 84 8.21 12.43 3.61
CA ALA A 84 8.70 11.33 2.78
C ALA A 84 8.20 11.44 1.34
N ALA A 85 6.94 11.82 1.14
CA ALA A 85 6.37 12.07 -0.19
C ALA A 85 7.13 13.21 -0.90
N ALA A 86 7.39 14.32 -0.20
CA ALA A 86 8.19 15.43 -0.72
C ALA A 86 9.62 15.00 -1.11
N ALA A 87 10.30 14.25 -0.23
CA ALA A 87 11.65 13.77 -0.51
C ALA A 87 11.72 12.76 -1.66
N ALA A 88 10.69 11.92 -1.84
CA ALA A 88 10.59 11.00 -2.97
C ALA A 88 10.39 11.74 -4.31
N VAL A 89 9.67 12.88 -4.31
CA VAL A 89 9.53 13.76 -5.48
C VAL A 89 10.83 14.51 -5.77
N VAL A 90 11.47 15.08 -4.75
CA VAL A 90 12.72 15.83 -4.94
C VAL A 90 13.88 14.91 -5.35
N GLY A 91 13.91 13.68 -4.85
CA GLY A 91 14.99 12.73 -5.10
C GLY A 91 16.25 13.03 -4.27
N PRO A 92 17.27 12.16 -4.32
CA PRO A 92 18.49 12.30 -3.51
C PRO A 92 19.42 13.42 -4.00
N ASP A 93 19.39 13.72 -5.29
CA ASP A 93 20.27 14.68 -5.95
C ASP A 93 19.53 15.93 -6.46
N GLY A 94 18.22 16.03 -6.22
CA GLY A 94 17.39 17.14 -6.67
C GLY A 94 17.18 18.22 -5.62
N SER A 95 16.38 19.22 -5.98
CA SER A 95 15.92 20.29 -5.08
C SER A 95 14.41 20.54 -5.26
N ALA A 96 13.80 21.34 -4.39
CA ALA A 96 12.38 21.69 -4.54
C ALA A 96 12.08 22.44 -5.85
N ASP A 97 13.03 23.24 -6.35
CA ASP A 97 12.91 23.99 -7.61
C ASP A 97 13.23 23.13 -8.84
N ASP A 98 14.02 22.07 -8.67
CA ASP A 98 14.43 21.13 -9.71
C ASP A 98 14.36 19.69 -9.19
N PRO A 99 13.14 19.11 -9.07
CA PRO A 99 12.95 17.78 -8.52
C PRO A 99 13.43 16.70 -9.50
N GLN A 100 14.24 15.78 -9.00
CA GLN A 100 14.90 14.70 -9.76
C GLN A 100 14.49 13.30 -9.25
N GLY A 101 13.41 13.21 -8.46
CA GLY A 101 12.88 11.97 -7.90
C GLY A 101 11.86 11.28 -8.82
N VAL A 102 10.73 10.86 -8.26
CA VAL A 102 9.64 10.17 -8.99
C VAL A 102 8.30 10.89 -8.85
N PRO A 103 7.35 10.70 -9.79
CA PRO A 103 5.97 11.14 -9.63
C PRO A 103 5.31 10.49 -8.40
N VAL A 104 4.83 11.33 -7.47
CA VAL A 104 4.07 10.90 -6.29
C VAL A 104 2.76 11.68 -6.22
N TYR A 105 1.66 10.96 -6.01
CA TYR A 105 0.32 11.49 -5.80
C TYR A 105 -0.16 10.99 -4.45
N ALA A 106 0.24 11.69 -3.38
CA ALA A 106 -0.08 11.26 -2.03
C ALA A 106 0.08 12.42 -1.05
N TRP A 107 -0.88 12.58 -0.14
CA TRP A 107 -0.73 13.42 1.05
C TRP A 107 -1.54 12.85 2.21
N LYS A 108 -1.23 13.28 3.43
CA LYS A 108 -1.98 12.87 4.61
C LYS A 108 -3.32 13.63 4.66
N GLY A 109 -4.42 12.89 4.83
CA GLY A 109 -5.76 13.47 4.97
C GLY A 109 -6.49 13.67 3.66
N GLU A 110 -6.25 12.83 2.66
CA GLU A 110 -7.04 12.76 1.43
C GLU A 110 -8.52 12.49 1.73
N SER A 111 -9.40 13.07 0.91
CA SER A 111 -10.76 12.58 0.73
C SER A 111 -10.77 11.32 -0.15
N LEU A 112 -11.88 10.57 -0.15
CA LEU A 112 -12.01 9.38 -1.01
C LEU A 112 -11.90 9.74 -2.51
N ALA A 113 -12.45 10.88 -2.93
CA ALA A 113 -12.34 11.33 -4.31
C ALA A 113 -10.88 11.66 -4.70
N GLU A 114 -10.13 12.28 -3.79
CA GLU A 114 -8.70 12.57 -3.99
C GLU A 114 -7.87 11.28 -4.02
N TYR A 115 -8.14 10.32 -3.14
CA TYR A 115 -7.50 9.01 -3.12
C TYR A 115 -7.61 8.27 -4.45
N TRP A 116 -8.84 8.13 -4.97
CA TRP A 116 -9.06 7.47 -6.25
C TRP A 116 -8.48 8.26 -7.43
N TRP A 117 -8.50 9.60 -7.36
CA TRP A 117 -7.79 10.42 -8.33
C TRP A 117 -6.27 10.16 -8.31
N CYS A 118 -5.65 10.07 -7.13
CA CYS A 118 -4.23 9.74 -6.97
C CYS A 118 -3.91 8.36 -7.58
N ALA A 119 -4.74 7.36 -7.31
CA ALA A 119 -4.60 6.02 -7.90
C ALA A 119 -4.63 6.05 -9.44
N GLU A 120 -5.56 6.81 -10.04
CA GLU A 120 -5.61 7.02 -11.48
C GLU A 120 -4.35 7.74 -12.01
N GLN A 121 -3.86 8.78 -11.33
CA GLN A 121 -2.65 9.49 -11.76
C GLN A 121 -1.39 8.60 -11.73
N ALA A 122 -1.29 7.72 -10.72
CA ALA A 122 -0.17 6.78 -10.61
C ALA A 122 -0.23 5.69 -11.69
N LEU A 123 -1.43 5.26 -12.11
CA LEU A 123 -1.64 4.28 -13.20
C LEU A 123 -1.59 4.90 -14.60
N THR A 124 -1.78 6.22 -14.71
CA THR A 124 -1.75 6.94 -15.98
C THR A 124 -0.34 7.42 -16.26
N TRP A 125 0.35 6.70 -17.15
CA TRP A 125 1.70 7.02 -17.57
C TRP A 125 1.72 7.94 -18.81
N PRO A 126 2.71 8.84 -18.93
CA PRO A 126 2.80 9.77 -20.05
C PRO A 126 3.20 9.07 -21.37
N GLU A 127 3.11 9.83 -22.47
CA GLU A 127 3.62 9.44 -23.80
C GLU A 127 3.02 8.15 -24.39
N GLY A 128 1.84 7.75 -23.93
CA GLY A 128 1.16 6.55 -24.42
C GLY A 128 1.83 5.24 -24.02
N GLN A 129 2.76 5.27 -23.05
CA GLN A 129 3.41 4.08 -22.52
C GLN A 129 2.75 3.65 -21.21
N PRO A 130 1.79 2.70 -21.19
CA PRO A 130 1.15 2.28 -19.96
C PRO A 130 2.12 1.65 -18.96
N ALA A 131 1.71 1.63 -17.68
CA ALA A 131 2.33 0.80 -16.65
C ALA A 131 2.53 -0.63 -17.17
N ASN A 132 3.67 -1.24 -16.88
CA ASN A 132 3.92 -2.64 -17.25
C ASN A 132 4.11 -3.57 -16.03
N MET A 133 4.07 -3.02 -14.82
CA MET A 133 4.13 -3.74 -13.56
C MET A 133 3.31 -2.98 -12.51
N ILE A 134 2.71 -3.70 -11.56
CA ILE A 134 2.07 -3.11 -10.37
C ILE A 134 2.79 -3.63 -9.11
N LEU A 135 3.03 -2.72 -8.17
CA LEU A 135 3.40 -3.02 -6.78
C LEU A 135 2.23 -2.56 -5.91
N ASP A 136 1.48 -3.47 -5.29
CA ASP A 136 0.18 -3.18 -4.67
C ASP A 136 0.15 -3.59 -3.19
N ASP A 137 -0.60 -2.86 -2.39
CA ASP A 137 -0.93 -3.19 -1.01
C ASP A 137 -2.42 -2.95 -0.77
N GLY A 138 -3.17 -4.04 -0.64
CA GLY A 138 -4.62 -4.04 -0.49
C GLY A 138 -5.37 -4.31 -1.80
N GLY A 139 -4.69 -4.23 -2.94
CA GLY A 139 -5.21 -4.63 -4.25
C GLY A 139 -6.05 -3.56 -4.95
N ASP A 140 -5.97 -2.29 -4.57
CA ASP A 140 -6.80 -1.22 -5.11
C ASP A 140 -6.36 -0.79 -6.52
N ALA A 141 -5.05 -0.69 -6.78
CA ALA A 141 -4.55 -0.43 -8.13
C ALA A 141 -4.94 -1.58 -9.08
N THR A 142 -4.78 -2.82 -8.61
CA THR A 142 -5.21 -4.02 -9.32
C THR A 142 -6.71 -3.98 -9.59
N MET A 143 -7.53 -3.67 -8.58
CA MET A 143 -8.98 -3.58 -8.72
C MET A 143 -9.40 -2.55 -9.76
N LEU A 144 -8.80 -1.36 -9.73
CA LEU A 144 -9.15 -0.27 -10.65
C LEU A 144 -8.88 -0.67 -12.11
N VAL A 145 -7.73 -1.30 -12.39
CA VAL A 145 -7.41 -1.80 -13.75
C VAL A 145 -8.39 -2.88 -14.20
N HIS A 146 -8.75 -3.82 -13.32
CA HIS A 146 -9.68 -4.90 -13.67
C HIS A 146 -11.09 -4.38 -13.92
N LEU A 147 -11.63 -3.54 -13.04
CA LEU A 147 -12.96 -2.96 -13.21
C LEU A 147 -13.02 -2.04 -14.42
N GLY A 148 -11.99 -1.21 -14.63
CA GLY A 148 -11.89 -0.37 -15.82
C GLY A 148 -11.93 -1.18 -17.12
N THR A 149 -11.14 -2.26 -17.20
CA THR A 149 -11.12 -3.15 -18.37
C THR A 149 -12.48 -3.84 -18.57
N GLU A 150 -13.12 -4.30 -17.49
CA GLU A 150 -14.43 -4.93 -17.53
C GLU A 150 -15.51 -3.97 -18.06
N TYR A 151 -15.54 -2.73 -17.58
CA TYR A 151 -16.53 -1.75 -17.98
C TYR A 151 -16.28 -1.16 -19.37
N GLU A 152 -15.02 -1.02 -19.79
CA GLU A 152 -14.68 -0.70 -21.19
C GLU A 152 -15.18 -1.80 -22.13
N ALA A 153 -14.95 -3.08 -21.80
CA ALA A 153 -15.46 -4.20 -22.59
C ALA A 153 -17.00 -4.27 -22.63
N ALA A 154 -17.67 -3.85 -21.55
CA ALA A 154 -19.12 -3.73 -21.49
C ALA A 154 -19.67 -2.47 -22.20
N GLY A 155 -18.81 -1.48 -22.47
CA GLY A 155 -19.19 -0.18 -23.05
C GLY A 155 -20.00 0.72 -22.09
N ALA A 156 -20.05 0.39 -20.80
CA ALA A 156 -20.78 1.15 -19.80
C ALA A 156 -20.28 0.86 -18.38
N VAL A 157 -20.29 1.89 -17.53
CA VAL A 157 -20.02 1.79 -16.09
C VAL A 157 -21.35 1.86 -15.33
N PRO A 158 -21.58 1.02 -14.30
CA PRO A 158 -22.75 1.15 -13.42
C PRO A 158 -22.86 2.55 -12.82
N SER A 159 -24.09 3.08 -12.70
CA SER A 159 -24.31 4.37 -12.05
C SER A 159 -23.80 4.35 -10.60
N PRO A 160 -23.14 5.42 -10.11
CA PRO A 160 -22.80 5.54 -8.69
C PRO A 160 -24.01 5.39 -7.75
N ASP A 161 -25.23 5.65 -8.21
CA ASP A 161 -26.46 5.42 -7.43
C ASP A 161 -26.82 3.94 -7.25
N SER A 162 -26.08 3.00 -7.86
CA SER A 162 -26.34 1.56 -7.73
C SER A 162 -25.85 0.94 -6.42
N THR A 163 -25.23 1.72 -5.55
CA THR A 163 -24.65 1.27 -4.27
C THR A 163 -24.81 2.32 -3.19
N ASP A 164 -24.87 1.90 -1.93
CA ASP A 164 -24.80 2.80 -0.77
C ASP A 164 -23.37 2.92 -0.21
N ASN A 165 -22.41 2.15 -0.74
CA ASN A 165 -21.01 2.25 -0.33
C ASN A 165 -20.38 3.52 -0.92
N ALA A 166 -20.05 4.49 -0.06
CA ALA A 166 -19.51 5.80 -0.46
C ALA A 166 -18.23 5.71 -1.29
N GLU A 167 -17.32 4.79 -0.97
CA GLU A 167 -16.07 4.61 -1.71
C GLU A 167 -16.32 4.02 -3.10
N LEU A 168 -17.21 3.03 -3.20
CA LEU A 168 -17.61 2.46 -4.49
C LEU A 168 -18.29 3.51 -5.39
N LYS A 169 -19.00 4.49 -4.83
CA LYS A 169 -19.53 5.62 -5.61
C LYS A 169 -18.42 6.41 -6.29
N GLU A 170 -17.34 6.71 -5.56
CA GLU A 170 -16.19 7.44 -6.12
C GLU A 170 -15.47 6.63 -7.20
N ILE A 171 -15.29 5.32 -7.01
CA ILE A 171 -14.71 4.43 -8.03
C ILE A 171 -15.58 4.43 -9.30
N LEU A 172 -16.89 4.25 -9.17
CA LEU A 172 -17.81 4.23 -10.31
C LEU A 172 -17.86 5.59 -11.02
N ALA A 173 -17.84 6.70 -10.26
CA ALA A 173 -17.79 8.04 -10.82
C ALA A 173 -16.48 8.28 -11.61
N LEU A 174 -15.35 7.84 -11.06
CA LEU A 174 -14.04 7.90 -11.72
C LEU A 174 -14.04 7.08 -13.01
N LEU A 175 -14.44 5.81 -12.96
CA LEU A 175 -14.45 4.94 -14.14
C LEU A 175 -15.43 5.44 -15.20
N ASN A 176 -16.57 5.99 -14.82
CA ASN A 176 -17.53 6.57 -15.76
C ASN A 176 -16.95 7.83 -16.44
N ARG A 177 -16.27 8.70 -15.69
CA ARG A 177 -15.51 9.82 -16.27
C ARG A 177 -14.44 9.31 -17.24
N SER A 178 -13.60 8.38 -16.79
CA SER A 178 -12.49 7.83 -17.57
C SER A 178 -12.99 7.20 -18.88
N LEU A 179 -14.09 6.45 -18.86
CA LEU A 179 -14.69 5.85 -20.06
C LEU A 179 -15.11 6.91 -21.09
N GLY A 180 -15.64 8.05 -20.63
CA GLY A 180 -16.01 9.16 -21.51
C GLY A 180 -14.83 9.96 -22.06
N GLU A 181 -13.69 9.95 -21.36
CA GLU A 181 -12.44 10.59 -21.81
C GLU A 181 -11.66 9.69 -22.79
N ASP A 182 -11.60 8.40 -22.52
CA ASP A 182 -10.82 7.41 -23.26
C ASP A 182 -11.38 6.00 -23.01
N ASP A 183 -12.08 5.46 -24.00
CA ASP A 183 -12.84 4.21 -23.90
C ASP A 183 -12.00 2.93 -23.99
N GLY A 184 -10.67 3.05 -24.04
CA GLY A 184 -9.75 1.92 -24.06
C GLY A 184 -8.53 2.08 -23.15
N ARG A 185 -8.54 3.05 -22.23
CA ARG A 185 -7.41 3.36 -21.33
C ARG A 185 -7.03 2.14 -20.51
N TRP A 186 -7.99 1.59 -19.78
CA TRP A 186 -7.77 0.51 -18.82
C TRP A 186 -7.47 -0.81 -19.52
N THR A 187 -8.09 -1.08 -20.67
CA THR A 187 -7.80 -2.25 -21.51
C THR A 187 -6.35 -2.21 -22.00
N ARG A 188 -5.85 -1.05 -22.44
CA ARG A 188 -4.43 -0.90 -22.82
C ARG A 188 -3.49 -1.07 -21.64
N VAL A 189 -3.84 -0.54 -20.46
CA VAL A 189 -3.07 -0.73 -19.22
C VAL A 189 -3.05 -2.21 -18.80
N GLY A 190 -4.22 -2.86 -18.73
CA GLY A 190 -4.37 -4.26 -18.35
C GLY A 190 -3.59 -5.21 -19.26
N ASN A 191 -3.57 -4.95 -20.58
CA ASN A 191 -2.79 -5.74 -21.54
C ASN A 191 -1.28 -5.51 -21.44
N ALA A 192 -0.83 -4.37 -20.91
CA ALA A 192 0.58 -4.03 -20.81
C ALA A 192 1.22 -4.54 -19.51
N ILE A 193 0.44 -4.74 -18.45
CA ILE A 193 0.93 -5.24 -17.17
C ILE A 193 1.39 -6.68 -17.30
N ARG A 194 2.66 -6.92 -16.95
CA ARG A 194 3.31 -8.23 -16.99
C ARG A 194 3.17 -9.00 -15.68
N GLY A 195 2.81 -8.30 -14.61
CA GLY A 195 2.42 -8.89 -13.34
C GLY A 195 2.26 -7.86 -12.22
N VAL A 196 1.70 -8.34 -11.11
CA VAL A 196 1.55 -7.59 -9.85
C VAL A 196 2.27 -8.31 -8.71
N THR A 197 2.88 -7.55 -7.80
CA THR A 197 3.32 -8.05 -6.50
C THR A 197 2.45 -7.44 -5.40
N GLU A 198 1.79 -8.28 -4.62
CA GLU A 198 0.81 -7.84 -3.61
C GLU A 198 1.32 -8.10 -2.18
N GLU A 199 1.31 -7.04 -1.36
CA GLU A 199 1.94 -7.00 -0.06
C GLU A 199 1.10 -7.57 1.09
N THR A 200 -0.24 -7.48 1.04
CA THR A 200 -1.07 -7.73 2.23
C THR A 200 -2.11 -8.84 2.05
N THR A 201 -2.52 -9.42 3.17
CA THR A 201 -3.48 -10.54 3.21
C THR A 201 -4.78 -10.22 2.47
N THR A 202 -5.29 -8.98 2.62
CA THR A 202 -6.54 -8.53 1.99
C THR A 202 -6.42 -8.49 0.46
N GLY A 203 -5.35 -7.90 -0.07
CA GLY A 203 -5.14 -7.86 -1.52
C GLY A 203 -4.88 -9.25 -2.10
N VAL A 204 -4.14 -10.10 -1.38
CA VAL A 204 -3.93 -11.50 -1.75
C VAL A 204 -5.24 -12.27 -1.85
N LEU A 205 -6.19 -12.06 -0.93
CA LEU A 205 -7.52 -12.68 -1.00
C LEU A 205 -8.24 -12.26 -2.29
N ARG A 206 -8.25 -10.96 -2.62
CA ARG A 206 -8.86 -10.43 -3.86
C ARG A 206 -8.21 -11.05 -5.10
N LEU A 207 -6.90 -11.24 -5.10
CA LEU A 207 -6.18 -11.92 -6.18
C LEU A 207 -6.62 -13.39 -6.31
N TYR A 208 -6.75 -14.13 -5.21
CA TYR A 208 -7.24 -15.51 -5.24
C TYR A 208 -8.69 -15.62 -5.72
N GLU A 209 -9.55 -14.69 -5.32
CA GLU A 209 -10.94 -14.63 -5.80
C GLU A 209 -10.99 -14.47 -7.32
N ARG A 210 -10.24 -13.51 -7.87
CA ARG A 210 -10.14 -13.32 -9.33
C ARG A 210 -9.50 -14.52 -10.03
N ALA A 211 -8.45 -15.10 -9.46
CA ALA A 211 -7.80 -16.28 -10.03
C ALA A 211 -8.76 -17.49 -10.10
N ARG A 212 -9.53 -17.74 -9.03
CA ARG A 212 -10.55 -18.81 -8.99
C ARG A 212 -11.70 -18.54 -9.95
N ALA A 213 -12.08 -17.28 -10.14
CA ALA A 213 -13.08 -16.87 -11.11
C ALA A 213 -12.58 -16.88 -12.57
N GLY A 214 -11.27 -17.06 -12.79
CA GLY A 214 -10.66 -16.99 -14.13
C GLY A 214 -10.62 -15.57 -14.71
N THR A 215 -10.73 -14.53 -13.87
CA THR A 215 -10.80 -13.12 -14.28
C THR A 215 -9.54 -12.32 -13.97
N LEU A 216 -8.49 -12.96 -13.45
CA LEU A 216 -7.20 -12.32 -13.21
C LEU A 216 -6.49 -12.04 -14.54
N LEU A 217 -6.25 -10.76 -14.84
CA LEU A 217 -5.71 -10.32 -16.15
C LEU A 217 -4.22 -10.64 -16.34
N PHE A 218 -3.45 -10.70 -15.27
CA PHE A 218 -1.99 -10.85 -15.32
C PHE A 218 -1.45 -11.67 -14.12
N PRO A 219 -0.24 -12.25 -14.22
CA PRO A 219 0.37 -13.00 -13.11
C PRO A 219 0.48 -12.18 -11.83
N ALA A 220 0.32 -12.84 -10.68
CA ALA A 220 0.46 -12.21 -9.38
C ALA A 220 1.43 -12.98 -8.48
N ILE A 221 2.28 -12.25 -7.76
CA ILE A 221 3.12 -12.78 -6.70
C ILE A 221 2.55 -12.32 -5.36
N ASN A 222 2.20 -13.28 -4.52
CA ASN A 222 1.83 -13.08 -3.14
C ASN A 222 3.10 -12.84 -2.31
N VAL A 223 3.38 -11.59 -1.98
CA VAL A 223 4.51 -11.20 -1.13
C VAL A 223 4.16 -11.40 0.34
N ASN A 224 2.89 -11.21 0.72
CA ASN A 224 2.42 -11.35 2.10
C ASN A 224 2.82 -12.69 2.74
N ASP A 225 2.63 -13.79 2.00
CA ASP A 225 2.84 -15.14 2.52
C ASP A 225 4.31 -15.59 2.46
N ALA A 226 5.21 -14.73 2.02
CA ALA A 226 6.63 -14.93 2.28
C ALA A 226 6.83 -15.04 3.80
N VAL A 227 7.62 -16.04 4.24
CA VAL A 227 7.84 -16.29 5.67
C VAL A 227 8.45 -15.06 6.36
N THR A 228 9.33 -14.36 5.65
CA THR A 228 9.99 -13.13 6.12
C THR A 228 9.07 -11.91 6.12
N LYS A 229 7.86 -12.01 5.56
CA LYS A 229 6.84 -10.95 5.57
C LYS A 229 5.80 -11.28 6.65
N SER A 230 4.90 -12.24 6.38
CA SER A 230 3.81 -12.61 7.29
C SER A 230 4.24 -12.83 8.76
N LYS A 231 5.37 -13.51 9.00
CA LYS A 231 5.83 -13.85 10.36
C LYS A 231 6.66 -12.76 11.04
N PHE A 232 7.00 -11.69 10.31
CA PHE A 232 7.79 -10.58 10.84
C PHE A 232 7.03 -9.28 10.81
N ASP A 233 6.65 -8.81 9.62
CA ASP A 233 5.92 -7.55 9.42
C ASP A 233 4.58 -7.58 10.16
N ASN A 234 3.68 -8.50 9.78
CA ASN A 234 2.33 -8.53 10.31
C ASN A 234 2.32 -8.73 11.83
N LYS A 235 3.29 -9.49 12.38
CA LYS A 235 3.37 -9.77 13.81
C LYS A 235 4.17 -8.70 14.57
N TYR A 236 5.47 -8.58 14.31
CA TYR A 236 6.35 -7.71 15.08
C TYR A 236 6.24 -6.24 14.68
N GLY A 237 5.89 -5.96 13.41
CA GLY A 237 5.54 -4.62 12.95
C GLY A 237 4.32 -4.11 13.71
N CYS A 238 3.21 -4.84 13.70
CA CYS A 238 2.02 -4.47 14.48
C CYS A 238 2.28 -4.44 16.00
N ARG A 239 3.15 -5.31 16.53
CA ARG A 239 3.55 -5.25 17.95
C ARG A 239 4.19 -3.91 18.30
N HIS A 240 4.95 -3.32 17.38
CA HIS A 240 5.56 -2.00 17.56
C HIS A 240 4.55 -0.87 17.31
N SER A 241 3.91 -0.88 16.15
CA SER A 241 3.14 0.26 15.64
C SER A 241 1.74 0.41 16.25
N LEU A 242 1.12 -0.67 16.75
CA LEU A 242 -0.21 -0.57 17.38
C LEU A 242 -0.19 0.39 18.57
N ILE A 243 0.71 0.13 19.52
CA ILE A 243 0.76 0.92 20.76
C ILE A 243 1.29 2.33 20.49
N ASP A 244 2.16 2.52 19.50
CA ASP A 244 2.58 3.84 19.04
C ASP A 244 1.37 4.65 18.54
N GLY A 245 0.52 4.05 17.69
CA GLY A 245 -0.71 4.68 17.22
C GLY A 245 -1.67 5.06 18.36
N ILE A 246 -1.91 4.16 19.31
CA ILE A 246 -2.75 4.43 20.50
C ILE A 246 -2.17 5.59 21.32
N ASN A 247 -0.86 5.57 21.57
CA ASN A 247 -0.18 6.57 22.37
C ASN A 247 -0.29 7.96 21.72
N ARG A 248 0.10 8.10 20.44
CA ARG A 248 0.04 9.39 19.73
C ARG A 248 -1.38 9.95 19.64
N ALA A 249 -2.39 9.07 19.53
CA ALA A 249 -3.76 9.51 19.35
C ALA A 249 -4.48 9.87 20.66
N THR A 250 -4.08 9.28 21.79
CA THR A 250 -4.90 9.33 23.01
C THR A 250 -4.15 9.58 24.31
N ASP A 251 -2.83 9.38 24.33
CA ASP A 251 -2.01 9.32 25.56
C ASP A 251 -2.60 8.40 26.65
N ALA A 252 -3.48 7.47 26.28
CA ALA A 252 -4.21 6.67 27.24
C ALA A 252 -3.28 5.65 27.88
N LEU A 253 -3.25 5.63 29.21
CA LEU A 253 -2.57 4.57 29.95
C LEU A 253 -3.17 3.21 29.59
N ILE A 254 -2.40 2.39 28.87
CA ILE A 254 -2.77 1.02 28.47
C ILE A 254 -2.75 0.08 29.67
N GLY A 255 -1.77 0.23 30.56
CA GLY A 255 -1.63 -0.59 31.77
C GLY A 255 -2.87 -0.57 32.67
N GLY A 256 -3.28 -1.75 33.11
CA GLY A 256 -4.46 -1.94 33.97
C GLY A 256 -5.82 -1.82 33.25
N LYS A 257 -5.84 -1.50 31.95
CA LYS A 257 -7.08 -1.50 31.15
C LYS A 257 -7.42 -2.89 30.66
N VAL A 258 -8.67 -3.04 30.24
CA VAL A 258 -9.11 -4.20 29.45
C VAL A 258 -9.04 -3.81 27.99
N ALA A 259 -8.35 -4.60 27.19
CA ALA A 259 -8.26 -4.40 25.74
C ALA A 259 -8.85 -5.62 25.04
N ILE A 260 -9.72 -5.38 24.06
CA ILE A 260 -10.33 -6.44 23.24
C ILE A 260 -9.62 -6.44 21.88
N VAL A 261 -9.04 -7.58 21.50
CA VAL A 261 -8.40 -7.80 20.20
C VAL A 261 -9.30 -8.71 19.38
N CYS A 262 -9.81 -8.19 18.26
CA CYS A 262 -10.71 -8.95 17.38
C CYS A 262 -9.91 -9.61 16.26
N GLY A 263 -9.81 -10.94 16.29
CA GLY A 263 -8.94 -11.75 15.44
C GLY A 263 -7.57 -11.99 16.07
N TYR A 264 -7.04 -13.19 15.86
CA TYR A 264 -5.78 -13.71 16.40
C TYR A 264 -4.93 -14.39 15.31
N GLY A 265 -5.02 -13.89 14.08
CA GLY A 265 -4.01 -14.11 13.04
C GLY A 265 -2.65 -13.47 13.38
N ASP A 266 -1.74 -13.33 12.42
CA ASP A 266 -0.40 -12.78 12.71
C ASP A 266 -0.46 -11.33 13.26
N VAL A 267 -1.35 -10.48 12.70
CA VAL A 267 -1.62 -9.11 13.21
C VAL A 267 -2.17 -9.17 14.64
N GLY A 268 -3.23 -9.94 14.87
CA GLY A 268 -3.87 -10.06 16.18
C GLY A 268 -2.91 -10.56 17.27
N LYS A 269 -2.01 -11.49 16.92
CA LYS A 269 -0.93 -11.96 17.80
C LYS A 269 0.01 -10.82 18.19
N GLY A 270 0.48 -10.03 17.22
CA GLY A 270 1.31 -8.85 17.48
C GLY A 270 0.61 -7.83 18.38
N CYS A 271 -0.66 -7.55 18.10
CA CYS A 271 -1.50 -6.64 18.86
C CYS A 271 -1.66 -7.09 20.33
N ALA A 272 -2.04 -8.34 20.54
CA ALA A 272 -2.21 -8.92 21.88
C ALA A 272 -0.90 -8.92 22.67
N GLU A 273 0.22 -9.27 22.04
CA GLU A 273 1.55 -9.24 22.64
C GLU A 273 1.94 -7.83 23.11
N ALA A 274 1.72 -6.82 22.27
CA ALA A 274 2.02 -5.42 22.62
C ALA A 274 1.18 -4.91 23.80
N LEU A 275 -0.13 -5.13 23.73
CA LEU A 275 -1.06 -4.68 24.77
C LEU A 275 -0.78 -5.37 26.11
N ARG A 276 -0.53 -6.67 26.10
CA ARG A 276 -0.14 -7.41 27.30
C ARG A 276 1.20 -6.93 27.84
N GLY A 277 2.18 -6.67 26.96
CA GLY A 277 3.48 -6.13 27.32
C GLY A 277 3.41 -4.77 28.03
N GLN A 278 2.37 -3.98 27.75
CA GLN A 278 2.06 -2.72 28.44
C GLN A 278 1.22 -2.91 29.72
N GLY A 279 0.90 -4.14 30.10
CA GLY A 279 0.14 -4.46 31.31
C GLY A 279 -1.39 -4.39 31.14
N ALA A 280 -1.91 -4.41 29.90
CA ALA A 280 -3.34 -4.56 29.68
C ALA A 280 -3.81 -5.98 29.98
N ARG A 281 -5.06 -6.12 30.44
CA ARG A 281 -5.80 -7.38 30.46
C ARG A 281 -6.44 -7.58 29.08
N VAL A 282 -5.82 -8.45 28.28
CA VAL A 282 -6.24 -8.68 26.89
C VAL A 282 -7.30 -9.79 26.82
N ILE A 283 -8.36 -9.52 26.08
CA ILE A 283 -9.40 -10.48 25.68
C ILE A 283 -9.36 -10.58 24.16
N VAL A 284 -9.45 -11.80 23.62
CA VAL A 284 -9.43 -12.07 22.19
C VAL A 284 -10.81 -12.56 21.73
N THR A 285 -11.24 -12.12 20.55
CA THR A 285 -12.36 -12.75 19.83
C THR A 285 -11.83 -13.46 18.60
N GLU A 286 -12.35 -14.65 18.29
CA GLU A 286 -11.90 -15.44 17.14
C GLU A 286 -13.02 -16.31 16.59
N ILE A 287 -12.99 -16.48 15.27
CA ILE A 287 -13.87 -17.39 14.52
C ILE A 287 -13.15 -18.71 14.20
N ASP A 288 -11.83 -18.69 14.08
CA ASP A 288 -11.04 -19.89 13.80
C ASP A 288 -10.69 -20.60 15.13
N PRO A 289 -11.13 -21.85 15.35
CA PRO A 289 -10.87 -22.57 16.60
C PRO A 289 -9.37 -22.82 16.85
N ILE A 290 -8.54 -22.90 15.81
CA ILE A 290 -7.08 -23.06 15.94
C ILE A 290 -6.48 -21.77 16.51
N CYS A 291 -6.84 -20.62 15.93
CA CYS A 291 -6.37 -19.32 16.42
C CYS A 291 -6.90 -19.01 17.82
N ALA A 292 -8.17 -19.34 18.11
CA ALA A 292 -8.75 -19.23 19.44
C ALA A 292 -7.98 -20.08 20.47
N LEU A 293 -7.67 -21.33 20.12
CA LEU A 293 -6.90 -22.21 21.00
C LEU A 293 -5.48 -21.67 21.23
N GLN A 294 -4.83 -21.13 20.20
CA GLN A 294 -3.54 -20.44 20.37
C GLN A 294 -3.64 -19.27 21.34
N ALA A 295 -4.67 -18.42 21.21
CA ALA A 295 -4.88 -17.31 22.13
C ALA A 295 -5.05 -17.79 23.59
N ALA A 296 -5.84 -18.84 23.81
CA ALA A 296 -6.02 -19.43 25.13
C ALA A 296 -4.71 -19.99 25.70
N MET A 297 -3.92 -20.69 24.87
CA MET A 297 -2.62 -21.25 25.26
C MET A 297 -1.57 -20.16 25.56
N ASP A 298 -1.64 -19.04 24.86
CA ASP A 298 -0.82 -17.86 25.13
C ASP A 298 -1.29 -17.13 26.40
N GLY A 299 -2.43 -17.51 27.00
CA GLY A 299 -2.92 -16.97 28.27
C GLY A 299 -3.93 -15.83 28.13
N TYR A 300 -4.57 -15.70 26.98
CA TYR A 300 -5.64 -14.73 26.73
C TYR A 300 -7.02 -15.38 26.95
N GLN A 301 -7.95 -14.62 27.53
CA GLN A 301 -9.35 -15.03 27.53
C GLN A 301 -9.89 -14.94 26.11
N VAL A 302 -10.55 -15.99 25.62
CA VAL A 302 -11.31 -15.95 24.36
C VAL A 302 -12.80 -15.72 24.66
N SER A 303 -13.42 -14.74 24.00
CA SER A 303 -14.83 -14.38 24.22
C SER A 303 -15.48 -13.79 22.97
N THR A 304 -16.79 -13.52 23.04
CA THR A 304 -17.53 -12.75 22.03
C THR A 304 -17.62 -11.28 22.46
N LEU A 305 -17.87 -10.38 21.51
CA LEU A 305 -18.24 -8.99 21.78
C LEU A 305 -19.67 -8.87 22.31
#